data_AF-J9C1U3-F1
#
_entry.id   AF-J9C1U3-F1
#
_cell.length_a   1.000
_cell.length_b   1.000
_cell.length_c   1.000
_cell.angle_alpha   90.00
_cell.angle_beta   90.00
_cell.angle_gamma   90.00
#
_symmetry.space_group_name_H-M   'P 1'
#
loop_
_entity.id
_entity.type
_entity.pdbx_description
1 polymer ?
#
loop_
_entity_poly.entity_id
_entity_poly.type
_entity_poly.pdbx_seq_one_letter_code
_entity_poly.pdbx_strand_id
1 'polypeptide(L)'
;MIVGGGITIYAVMDAEMTRLHLSTSTIVVDAYNVQTEPLTIQVQKVSGADTKAVSAYISVQAYSMNRPIKGAVMNFGYCSKASFTIPARDALYATATAVKVCAYADAAGKELVDSAVVSVICNKEPGLVYRGKEWASGSVYRNGDFLEHEVNGASSIYMWSSRVEGNTSKAPWNITLTTDPDYGYWTHVTEQVLFVSKMIMTNFAKLGSAIFNGNYTISQHGQAAINPGTNKPYDYRDFGKKDYNGNDLFTPNFMIDWLSGKVVGKDMEIKGGKIGGLTVEDGKLIAKYPTQGIEMDVFNTGPDTLRFGSLASELISIRLNNDRIGQRATGIDMGIYGKSDRGLAIVANGKGSFCIDNAGSHRFYQRQTDVWDAPGVLYAGHFNGDGYKLYEWGQGAGEVTCIHEGKGSYRINHQVNRMDYFVTITPYTYWANATAQGKDNKTFSFTIADKGQGGLMDLSFDVMIFGRNIFNDYSPKK
;
A
#
# COMPACT_ATOMS: atom_id res chain seq x y z
N MET A 1 -24.23 -12.33 94.60
CA MET A 1 -25.12 -11.14 94.56
C MET A 1 -25.58 -10.97 93.12
N ILE A 2 -26.77 -11.46 92.80
CA ILE A 2 -27.39 -11.31 91.47
C ILE A 2 -28.23 -10.04 91.53
N VAL A 3 -27.88 -9.03 90.74
CA VAL A 3 -28.67 -7.80 90.60
C VAL A 3 -29.41 -7.91 89.28
N GLY A 4 -30.72 -8.15 89.35
CA GLY A 4 -31.63 -8.09 88.19
C GLY A 4 -32.00 -6.63 87.90
N GLY A 5 -31.51 -6.10 86.79
CA GLY A 5 -31.95 -4.82 86.25
C GLY A 5 -33.10 -5.04 85.27
N GLY A 6 -34.31 -4.61 85.63
CA GLY A 6 -35.44 -4.55 84.71
C GLY A 6 -35.22 -3.44 83.66
N ILE A 7 -35.44 -3.77 82.39
CA ILE A 7 -35.48 -2.82 81.28
C ILE A 7 -36.92 -2.27 81.18
N THR A 8 -37.06 -0.94 81.26
CA THR A 8 -38.29 -0.23 80.91
C THR A 8 -38.16 0.30 79.49
N ILE A 9 -39.03 -0.14 78.58
CA ILE A 9 -39.12 0.37 77.20
C ILE A 9 -40.23 1.41 77.15
N TYR A 10 -39.88 2.66 76.79
CA TYR A 10 -40.86 3.68 76.45
C TYR A 10 -41.25 3.49 74.97
N ALA A 11 -42.50 3.11 74.70
CA ALA A 11 -43.07 3.23 73.37
C ALA A 11 -43.38 4.71 73.11
N VAL A 12 -42.59 5.33 72.23
CA VAL A 12 -42.92 6.66 71.69
C VAL A 12 -44.12 6.46 70.76
N MET A 13 -45.25 7.12 71.05
CA MET A 13 -46.41 7.21 70.14
C MET A 13 -45.93 7.67 68.76
N ASP A 14 -46.51 7.11 67.69
CA ASP A 14 -46.26 7.49 66.29
C ASP A 14 -46.30 9.02 66.13
N ALA A 15 -45.14 9.65 66.10
CA ALA A 15 -45.03 11.07 65.86
C ALA A 15 -45.31 11.30 64.38
N GLU A 16 -46.46 11.92 64.09
CA GLU A 16 -46.79 12.42 62.77
C GLU A 16 -45.68 13.38 62.29
N MET A 17 -44.90 12.97 61.29
CA MET A 17 -43.80 13.79 60.75
C MET A 17 -44.04 14.07 59.28
N THR A 18 -43.82 15.32 58.87
CA THR A 18 -43.77 15.68 57.45
C THR A 18 -42.37 15.41 56.92
N ARG A 19 -42.25 14.65 55.83
CA ARG A 19 -40.98 14.24 55.22
C ARG A 19 -40.99 14.43 53.72
N LEU A 20 -39.79 14.62 53.18
CA LEU A 20 -39.52 14.56 51.75
C LEU A 20 -39.42 13.10 51.31
N HIS A 21 -40.18 12.77 50.27
CA HIS A 21 -40.03 11.53 49.52
C HIS A 21 -39.52 11.86 48.13
N LEU A 22 -38.35 11.34 47.79
CA LEU A 22 -37.67 11.57 46.51
C LEU A 22 -37.69 10.28 45.68
N SER A 23 -37.87 10.40 44.36
CA SER A 23 -37.83 9.22 43.47
C SER A 23 -36.48 8.51 43.45
N THR A 24 -35.40 9.21 43.83
CA THR A 24 -34.03 8.69 43.85
C THR A 24 -33.16 9.52 44.79
N SER A 25 -32.13 8.91 45.37
CA SER A 25 -31.05 9.60 46.09
C SER A 25 -29.92 10.08 45.18
N THR A 26 -29.98 9.74 43.89
CA THR A 26 -29.00 10.10 42.87
C THR A 26 -29.68 10.55 41.58
N ILE A 27 -29.39 11.77 41.14
CA ILE A 27 -29.69 12.24 39.79
C ILE A 27 -28.57 11.76 38.87
N VAL A 28 -28.96 11.14 37.76
CA VAL A 28 -28.03 10.71 36.72
C VAL A 28 -28.17 11.64 35.53
N VAL A 29 -27.06 12.26 35.14
CA VAL A 29 -26.94 13.09 33.94
C VAL A 29 -25.90 12.53 33.00
N ASP A 30 -25.99 12.89 31.72
CA ASP A 30 -24.89 12.72 30.77
C ASP A 30 -23.81 13.82 30.93
N ALA A 31 -22.80 13.77 30.06
CA ALA A 31 -21.71 14.74 30.03
C ALA A 31 -22.13 16.20 29.76
N TYR A 32 -23.39 16.46 29.40
CA TYR A 32 -23.93 17.76 29.00
C TYR A 32 -25.15 18.18 29.83
N ASN A 33 -25.30 17.62 31.05
CA ASN A 33 -26.45 17.87 31.95
C ASN A 33 -27.80 17.42 31.38
N VAL A 34 -27.83 16.48 30.44
CA VAL A 34 -29.08 15.84 30.01
C VAL A 34 -29.43 14.75 31.02
N GLN A 35 -30.50 14.98 31.77
CA GLN A 35 -31.01 14.05 32.76
C GLN A 35 -31.95 13.04 32.11
N THR A 36 -31.76 11.76 32.39
CA THR A 36 -32.61 10.69 31.82
C THR A 36 -34.04 10.75 32.34
N GLU A 37 -34.22 11.00 33.64
CA GLU A 37 -35.52 11.05 34.31
C GLU A 37 -35.53 12.16 35.36
N PRO A 38 -36.52 13.07 35.39
CA PRO A 38 -36.63 14.13 36.39
C PRO A 38 -36.67 13.61 37.84
N LEU A 39 -36.11 14.38 38.77
CA LEU A 39 -36.25 14.13 40.20
C LEU A 39 -37.68 14.47 40.61
N THR A 40 -38.46 13.45 40.96
CA THR A 40 -39.78 13.66 41.54
C THR A 40 -39.65 13.91 43.02
N ILE A 41 -40.17 15.03 43.49
CA ILE A 41 -40.17 15.46 44.88
C ILE A 41 -41.61 15.40 45.37
N GLN A 42 -41.86 14.71 46.47
CA GLN A 42 -43.16 14.67 47.14
C GLN A 42 -43.00 15.00 48.62
N VAL A 43 -43.98 15.72 49.16
CA VAL A 43 -44.03 16.03 50.59
C VAL A 43 -45.17 15.22 51.19
N GLN A 44 -44.86 14.39 52.17
CA GLN A 44 -45.81 13.47 52.76
C GLN A 44 -45.75 13.56 54.28
N LYS A 45 -46.92 13.48 54.91
CA LYS A 45 -47.04 13.23 56.34
C LYS A 45 -47.01 11.72 56.55
N VAL A 46 -46.15 11.27 57.44
CA VAL A 46 -45.95 9.87 57.80
C VAL A 46 -46.42 9.68 59.23
N SER A 47 -47.33 8.74 59.45
CA SER A 47 -47.81 8.30 60.76
C SER A 47 -47.77 6.77 60.78
N GLY A 48 -46.73 6.19 61.37
CA GLY A 48 -46.49 4.75 61.28
C GLY A 48 -46.34 4.29 59.82
N ALA A 49 -47.24 3.41 59.37
CA ALA A 49 -47.28 2.90 58.00
C ALA A 49 -48.12 3.78 57.03
N ASP A 50 -48.92 4.71 57.55
CA ASP A 50 -49.79 5.55 56.73
C ASP A 50 -49.02 6.78 56.20
N THR A 51 -49.18 7.04 54.90
CA THR A 51 -48.58 8.20 54.22
C THR A 51 -49.65 9.01 53.52
N LYS A 52 -49.63 10.34 53.70
CA LYS A 52 -50.56 11.28 53.06
C LYS A 52 -49.82 12.46 52.46
N ALA A 53 -50.10 12.81 51.21
CA ALA A 53 -49.51 13.99 50.58
C ALA A 53 -49.93 15.29 51.29
N VAL A 54 -48.99 16.20 51.54
CA VAL A 54 -49.19 17.52 52.15
C VAL A 54 -48.44 18.56 51.36
N SER A 55 -48.92 19.80 51.32
CA SER A 55 -48.23 20.89 50.62
C SER A 55 -47.24 21.61 51.53
N ALA A 56 -46.07 21.96 50.99
CA ALA A 56 -45.04 22.79 51.62
C ALA A 56 -44.39 23.69 50.56
N TYR A 57 -43.62 24.69 50.99
CA TYR A 57 -42.81 25.49 50.07
C TYR A 57 -41.53 24.73 49.71
N ILE A 58 -41.37 24.33 48.45
CA ILE A 58 -40.22 23.53 48.00
C ILE A 58 -39.20 24.40 47.27
N SER A 59 -37.92 24.24 47.61
CA SER A 59 -36.79 24.79 46.85
C SER A 59 -35.70 23.75 46.61
N VAL A 60 -34.97 23.92 45.51
CA VAL A 60 -33.83 23.09 45.11
C VAL A 60 -32.63 23.98 44.84
N GLN A 61 -31.56 23.83 45.62
CA GLN A 61 -30.30 24.56 45.48
C GLN A 61 -29.22 23.64 44.94
N ALA A 62 -28.56 24.00 43.84
CA ALA A 62 -27.42 23.24 43.33
C ALA A 62 -26.14 23.53 44.12
N TYR A 63 -25.32 22.50 44.27
CA TYR A 63 -24.04 22.53 44.97
C TYR A 63 -22.93 22.00 44.05
N SER A 64 -21.75 22.60 44.14
CA SER A 64 -20.51 22.07 43.57
C SER A 64 -19.52 21.81 44.71
N MET A 65 -19.05 20.57 44.86
CA MET A 65 -18.05 20.18 45.88
C MET A 65 -18.40 20.71 47.28
N ASN A 66 -19.66 20.56 47.70
CA ASN A 66 -20.24 21.02 48.97
C ASN A 66 -20.42 22.54 49.15
N ARG A 67 -20.23 23.35 48.11
CA ARG A 67 -20.56 24.79 48.13
C ARG A 67 -21.81 25.09 47.31
N PRO A 68 -22.74 25.91 47.82
CA PRO A 68 -23.91 26.31 47.04
C PRO A 68 -23.46 27.16 45.85
N ILE A 69 -23.97 26.86 44.66
CA ILE A 69 -23.70 27.66 43.46
C ILE A 69 -24.61 28.89 43.51
N LYS A 70 -24.01 30.08 43.56
CA LYS A 70 -24.73 31.35 43.68
C LYS A 70 -25.71 31.51 42.50
N GLY A 71 -26.99 31.68 42.79
CA GLY A 71 -28.05 31.87 41.79
C GLY A 71 -28.66 30.58 41.24
N ALA A 72 -28.06 29.40 41.48
CA ALA A 72 -28.59 28.12 41.02
C ALA A 72 -29.65 27.54 41.98
N VAL A 73 -30.72 28.32 42.23
CA VAL A 73 -31.85 27.96 43.08
C VAL A 73 -33.14 27.94 42.27
N MET A 74 -33.91 26.86 42.39
CA MET A 74 -35.22 26.72 41.78
C MET A 74 -36.29 26.63 42.87
N ASN A 75 -37.27 27.53 42.83
CA ASN A 75 -38.38 27.58 43.78
C ASN A 75 -39.65 27.08 43.10
N PHE A 76 -40.33 26.12 43.71
CA PHE A 76 -41.56 25.52 43.18
C PHE A 76 -42.84 26.07 43.83
N GLY A 77 -42.69 26.97 44.81
CA GLY A 77 -43.83 27.51 45.57
C GLY A 77 -44.48 26.47 46.48
N TYR A 78 -45.71 26.76 46.93
CA TYR A 78 -46.47 25.90 47.85
C TYR A 78 -47.13 24.75 47.09
N CYS A 79 -46.58 23.54 47.20
CA CYS A 79 -47.08 22.37 46.50
C CYS A 79 -46.77 21.07 47.26
N SER A 80 -47.52 20.00 46.97
CA SER A 80 -47.31 18.66 47.54
C SER A 80 -46.43 17.76 46.67
N LYS A 81 -46.20 18.16 45.42
CA LYS A 81 -45.37 17.44 44.44
C LYS A 81 -44.71 18.43 43.48
N ALA A 82 -43.42 18.23 43.22
CA ALA A 82 -42.64 18.98 42.25
C ALA A 82 -41.79 18.02 41.39
N SER A 83 -41.38 18.49 40.22
CA SER A 83 -40.48 17.78 39.31
C SER A 83 -39.29 18.67 39.00
N PHE A 84 -38.08 18.21 39.33
CA PHE A 84 -36.85 18.95 39.12
C PHE A 84 -35.99 18.27 38.06
N THR A 85 -35.61 19.03 37.05
CA THR A 85 -34.61 18.64 36.06
C THR A 85 -33.48 19.65 36.11
N ILE A 86 -32.24 19.19 36.11
CA ILE A 86 -31.08 20.09 35.98
C ILE A 86 -31.19 20.80 34.63
N PRO A 87 -31.20 22.15 34.59
CA PRO A 87 -31.27 22.87 33.33
C PRO A 87 -30.10 22.51 32.41
N ALA A 88 -30.40 21.89 31.28
CA ALA A 88 -29.41 21.52 30.29
C ALA A 88 -28.77 22.79 29.70
N ARG A 89 -27.43 22.76 29.53
CA ARG A 89 -26.63 23.87 28.96
C ARG A 89 -26.65 25.20 29.73
N ASP A 90 -27.22 25.24 30.93
CA ASP A 90 -27.12 26.41 31.80
C ASP A 90 -25.77 26.42 32.52
N ALA A 91 -25.00 27.49 32.31
CA ALA A 91 -23.69 27.68 32.92
C ALA A 91 -23.75 27.66 34.46
N LEU A 92 -24.88 28.04 35.08
CA LEU A 92 -25.07 28.00 36.54
C LEU A 92 -25.04 26.58 37.11
N TYR A 93 -25.38 25.56 36.31
CA TYR A 93 -25.44 24.17 36.75
C TYR A 93 -24.28 23.33 36.20
N ALA A 94 -23.31 23.96 35.52
CA ALA A 94 -22.28 23.27 34.77
C ALA A 94 -21.34 22.41 35.64
N THR A 95 -21.16 22.77 36.91
CA THR A 95 -20.29 22.10 37.89
C THR A 95 -21.07 21.46 39.04
N ALA A 96 -22.40 21.28 38.89
CA ALA A 96 -23.25 20.74 39.94
C ALA A 96 -22.92 19.28 40.25
N THR A 97 -22.50 19.00 41.48
CA THR A 97 -22.19 17.66 41.99
C THR A 97 -23.27 17.13 42.94
N ALA A 98 -24.15 18.00 43.43
CA ALA A 98 -25.29 17.65 44.25
C ALA A 98 -26.39 18.72 44.14
N VAL A 99 -27.61 18.37 44.52
CA VAL A 99 -28.68 19.33 44.77
C VAL A 99 -29.24 19.12 46.17
N LYS A 100 -29.51 20.19 46.90
CA LYS A 100 -30.20 20.14 48.19
C LYS A 100 -31.66 20.54 47.96
N VAL A 101 -32.56 19.60 48.26
CA VAL A 101 -34.00 19.81 48.28
C VAL A 101 -34.39 20.21 49.69
N CYS A 102 -35.10 21.33 49.83
CA CYS A 102 -35.63 21.80 51.11
C CYS A 102 -37.15 21.96 51.01
N ALA A 103 -37.87 21.52 52.04
CA ALA A 103 -39.27 21.83 52.25
C ALA A 103 -39.42 22.77 53.45
N TYR A 104 -40.18 23.85 53.28
CA TYR A 104 -40.42 24.87 54.30
C TYR A 104 -41.91 25.00 54.62
N ALA A 105 -42.22 25.33 55.87
CA ALA A 105 -43.58 25.63 56.31
C ALA A 105 -44.02 27.03 55.86
N ASP A 106 -43.07 27.94 55.65
CA ASP A 106 -43.30 29.35 55.34
C ASP A 106 -42.82 29.76 53.94
N ALA A 107 -43.44 30.81 53.38
CA ALA A 107 -43.04 31.35 52.08
C ALA A 107 -41.66 32.03 52.09
N ALA A 108 -41.19 32.45 53.28
CA ALA A 108 -39.91 33.12 53.44
C ALA A 108 -38.71 32.15 53.52
N GLY A 109 -38.95 30.83 53.57
CA GLY A 109 -37.91 29.81 53.59
C GLY A 109 -37.09 29.78 54.89
N LYS A 110 -37.70 30.16 56.02
CA LYS A 110 -37.03 30.20 57.33
C LYS A 110 -37.38 29.00 58.21
N GLU A 111 -38.58 28.44 58.05
CA GLU A 111 -39.05 27.30 58.85
C GLU A 111 -38.86 25.99 58.08
N LEU A 112 -37.67 25.40 58.20
CA LEU A 112 -37.33 24.13 57.53
C LEU A 112 -38.13 22.99 58.16
N VAL A 113 -38.89 22.28 57.33
CA VAL A 113 -39.64 21.08 57.70
C VAL A 113 -38.79 19.83 57.51
N ASP A 114 -38.17 19.70 56.34
CA ASP A 114 -37.27 18.60 56.01
C ASP A 114 -36.32 19.01 54.89
N SER A 115 -35.16 18.35 54.79
CA SER A 115 -34.23 18.54 53.67
C SER A 115 -33.50 17.26 53.31
N ALA A 116 -33.24 17.10 52.02
CA ALA A 116 -32.49 15.96 51.49
C ALA A 116 -31.43 16.45 50.49
N VAL A 117 -30.26 15.83 50.52
CA VAL A 117 -29.21 16.05 49.53
C VAL A 117 -29.23 14.89 48.55
N VAL A 118 -29.29 15.22 47.27
CA VAL A 118 -29.31 14.27 46.16
C VAL A 118 -28.01 14.43 45.39
N SER A 119 -27.25 13.36 45.25
CA SER A 119 -26.00 13.37 44.50
C SER A 119 -26.28 13.50 43.01
N VAL A 120 -25.47 14.28 42.29
CA VAL A 120 -25.53 14.35 40.82
C VAL A 120 -24.33 13.60 40.27
N ILE A 121 -24.58 12.49 39.59
CA ILE A 121 -23.55 11.63 39.01
C ILE A 121 -23.66 11.67 37.48
N CYS A 122 -22.50 11.76 36.84
CA CYS A 122 -22.39 11.61 35.39
C CYS A 122 -22.30 10.11 35.07
N ASN A 123 -23.22 9.56 34.28
CA ASN A 123 -23.16 8.13 33.90
C ASN A 123 -22.34 7.85 32.63
N LYS A 124 -21.94 8.90 31.92
CA LYS A 124 -21.21 8.79 30.67
C LYS A 124 -20.09 9.81 30.65
N GLU A 125 -18.87 9.32 30.62
CA GLU A 125 -17.68 10.17 30.48
C GLU A 125 -17.74 10.93 29.14
N PRO A 126 -17.28 12.19 29.11
CA PRO A 126 -17.16 12.94 27.87
C PRO A 126 -16.15 12.28 26.93
N GLY A 127 -16.32 12.53 25.62
CA GLY A 127 -15.27 12.17 24.66
C GLY A 127 -14.05 13.06 24.86
N LEU A 128 -12.89 12.45 25.07
CA LEU A 128 -11.65 13.19 25.32
C LEU A 128 -11.05 13.73 24.02
N VAL A 129 -10.66 15.01 24.01
CA VAL A 129 -10.05 15.66 22.84
C VAL A 129 -8.84 16.50 23.25
N TYR A 130 -7.69 16.25 22.61
CA TYR A 130 -6.48 17.06 22.84
C TYR A 130 -6.59 18.40 22.13
N ARG A 131 -6.33 19.49 22.85
CA ARG A 131 -6.39 20.87 22.34
C ARG A 131 -5.01 21.52 22.18
N GLY A 132 -3.92 20.80 22.48
CA GLY A 132 -2.56 21.30 22.35
C GLY A 132 -1.98 21.84 23.67
N LYS A 133 -0.94 22.67 23.53
CA LYS A 133 -0.16 23.22 24.65
C LYS A 133 -0.53 24.66 25.03
N GLU A 134 -1.30 25.34 24.19
CA GLU A 134 -1.60 26.76 24.34
C GLU A 134 -3.03 26.98 24.82
N TRP A 135 -3.18 27.76 25.89
CA TRP A 135 -4.46 28.30 26.32
C TRP A 135 -4.66 29.68 25.69
N ALA A 136 -5.84 29.92 25.12
CA ALA A 136 -6.19 31.23 24.56
C ALA A 136 -7.54 31.70 25.12
N SER A 137 -7.63 32.98 25.47
CA SER A 137 -8.84 33.57 26.07
C SER A 137 -10.06 33.56 25.13
N GLY A 138 -9.84 33.59 23.81
CA GLY A 138 -10.90 33.50 22.80
C GLY A 138 -11.35 32.09 22.43
N SER A 139 -10.70 31.05 22.98
CA SER A 139 -11.08 29.66 22.70
C SER A 139 -12.37 29.27 23.42
N VAL A 140 -13.07 28.29 22.86
CA VAL A 140 -14.19 27.59 23.53
C VAL A 140 -13.77 26.13 23.70
N TYR A 141 -13.87 25.65 24.94
CA TYR A 141 -13.54 24.29 25.34
C TYR A 141 -14.81 23.53 25.67
N ARG A 142 -14.85 22.26 25.28
CA ARG A 142 -15.97 21.34 25.49
C ARG A 142 -15.62 20.35 26.59
N ASN A 143 -16.62 19.77 27.24
CA ASN A 143 -16.38 18.78 28.29
C ASN A 143 -15.49 17.64 27.75
N GLY A 144 -14.38 17.34 28.43
CA GLY A 144 -13.37 16.38 28.00
C GLY A 144 -12.24 16.93 27.14
N ASP A 145 -12.30 18.20 26.71
CA ASP A 145 -11.16 18.87 26.07
C ASP A 145 -10.01 18.99 27.08
N PHE A 146 -8.78 18.63 26.69
CA PHE A 146 -7.62 18.74 27.57
C PHE A 146 -6.45 19.51 26.94
N LEU A 147 -5.77 20.26 27.80
CA LEU A 147 -4.57 21.03 27.51
C LEU A 147 -3.38 20.43 28.26
N GLU A 148 -2.23 20.46 27.63
CA GLU A 148 -0.96 20.10 28.25
C GLU A 148 -0.16 21.37 28.58
N HIS A 149 0.33 21.46 29.80
CA HIS A 149 1.22 22.52 30.24
C HIS A 149 2.57 21.92 30.59
N GLU A 150 3.61 22.29 29.86
CA GLU A 150 4.96 21.79 30.07
C GLU A 150 5.83 22.86 30.73
N VAL A 151 6.40 22.53 31.88
CA VAL A 151 7.34 23.41 32.60
C VAL A 151 8.58 22.59 32.94
N ASN A 152 9.75 23.04 32.47
CA ASN A 152 11.04 22.38 32.73
C ASN A 152 11.06 20.87 32.39
N GLY A 153 10.35 20.46 31.34
CA GLY A 153 10.25 19.05 30.90
C GLY A 153 9.26 18.19 31.70
N ALA A 154 8.53 18.77 32.65
CA ALA A 154 7.42 18.12 33.33
C ALA A 154 6.08 18.60 32.74
N SER A 155 5.27 17.66 32.27
CA SER A 155 3.94 17.94 31.70
C SER A 155 2.84 17.73 32.74
N SER A 156 2.03 18.78 32.97
CA SER A 156 0.75 18.74 33.66
C SER A 156 -0.40 18.76 32.66
N ILE A 157 -1.47 18.02 32.93
CA ILE A 157 -2.67 18.04 32.07
C ILE A 157 -3.84 18.65 32.84
N TYR A 158 -4.55 19.54 32.15
CA TYR A 158 -5.76 20.17 32.62
C TYR A 158 -6.89 19.81 31.67
N MET A 159 -7.98 19.25 32.20
CA MET A 159 -9.16 18.88 31.44
C MET A 159 -10.31 19.82 31.77
N TRP A 160 -11.02 20.28 30.74
CA TRP A 160 -12.27 21.02 30.88
C TRP A 160 -13.35 20.05 31.35
N SER A 161 -13.77 20.20 32.59
CA SER A 161 -14.74 19.33 33.27
C SER A 161 -16.12 19.96 33.41
N SER A 162 -16.27 21.20 32.91
CA SER A 162 -17.57 21.85 32.84
C SER A 162 -18.47 21.10 31.85
N ARG A 163 -19.70 20.81 32.27
CA ARG A 163 -20.71 20.18 31.39
C ARG A 163 -21.31 21.14 30.36
N VAL A 164 -20.84 22.39 30.35
CA VAL A 164 -21.20 23.43 29.39
C VAL A 164 -19.93 23.92 28.71
N GLU A 165 -19.99 24.10 27.39
CA GLU A 165 -18.87 24.60 26.61
C GLU A 165 -18.54 26.05 27.02
N GLY A 166 -17.25 26.37 27.14
CA GLY A 166 -16.85 27.70 27.58
C GLY A 166 -15.35 27.82 27.77
N ASN A 167 -14.96 28.85 28.52
CA ASN A 167 -13.57 29.10 28.87
C ASN A 167 -13.52 29.84 30.20
N THR A 168 -12.33 29.87 30.81
CA THR A 168 -12.04 30.66 32.00
C THR A 168 -11.48 32.02 31.61
N SER A 169 -11.43 32.96 32.56
CA SER A 169 -10.83 34.29 32.36
C SER A 169 -9.30 34.26 32.28
N LYS A 170 -8.69 33.17 32.74
CA LYS A 170 -7.25 32.94 32.83
C LYS A 170 -6.92 31.49 32.51
N ALA A 171 -5.67 31.24 32.15
CA ALA A 171 -5.16 29.89 31.88
C ALA A 171 -5.31 28.96 33.09
N PRO A 172 -5.55 27.65 32.87
CA PRO A 172 -5.89 26.72 33.95
C PRO A 172 -4.79 26.55 35.00
N TRP A 173 -3.52 26.64 34.61
CA TRP A 173 -2.37 26.62 35.52
C TRP A 173 -2.23 27.89 36.38
N ASN A 174 -2.97 28.96 36.08
CA ASN A 174 -3.01 30.20 36.87
C ASN A 174 -4.26 30.30 37.76
N ILE A 175 -5.15 29.30 37.74
CA ILE A 175 -6.36 29.26 38.58
C ILE A 175 -5.98 28.72 39.96
N THR A 176 -6.25 29.51 41.00
CA THR A 176 -5.91 29.11 42.37
C THR A 176 -7.00 28.25 42.98
N LEU A 177 -6.60 27.11 43.58
CA LEU A 177 -7.50 26.24 44.33
C LEU A 177 -8.23 27.09 45.39
N THR A 178 -9.57 27.10 45.35
CA THR A 178 -10.49 27.61 46.39
C THR A 178 -10.87 29.10 46.43
N THR A 179 -10.14 30.01 45.78
CA THR A 179 -10.41 31.48 45.79
C THR A 179 -10.88 32.05 44.46
N ASP A 180 -10.63 31.35 43.36
CA ASP A 180 -10.98 31.79 42.01
C ASP A 180 -12.46 31.52 41.69
N PRO A 181 -13.23 32.47 41.12
CA PRO A 181 -14.57 32.19 40.61
C PRO A 181 -14.56 31.12 39.49
N ASP A 182 -13.44 30.98 38.78
CA ASP A 182 -13.25 30.00 37.71
C ASP A 182 -12.79 28.61 38.24
N TYR A 183 -12.68 28.46 39.56
CA TYR A 183 -12.29 27.21 40.20
C TYR A 183 -13.35 26.11 39.99
N GLY A 184 -12.90 24.93 39.56
CA GLY A 184 -13.76 23.76 39.34
C GLY A 184 -14.19 23.53 37.89
N TYR A 185 -13.95 24.48 36.97
CA TYR A 185 -14.16 24.26 35.54
C TYR A 185 -13.07 23.39 34.91
N TRP A 186 -11.82 23.59 35.32
CA TRP A 186 -10.70 22.74 34.94
C TRP A 186 -10.38 21.77 36.06
N THR A 187 -10.31 20.48 35.74
CA THR A 187 -9.76 19.47 36.64
C THR A 187 -8.30 19.24 36.28
N HIS A 188 -7.41 19.42 37.26
CA HIS A 188 -6.04 18.95 37.13
C HIS A 188 -6.08 17.43 37.11
N VAL A 189 -5.73 16.86 35.97
CA VAL A 189 -5.65 15.42 35.79
C VAL A 189 -4.36 14.99 36.46
N THR A 190 -4.46 14.57 37.72
CA THR A 190 -3.30 14.02 38.46
C THR A 190 -2.73 12.83 37.69
N GLU A 191 -1.46 12.56 37.94
CA GLU A 191 -0.66 11.56 37.24
C GLU A 191 -1.37 10.21 37.06
N GLN A 192 -2.39 9.85 37.85
CA GLN A 192 -3.11 8.59 37.76
C GLN A 192 -3.89 8.36 36.45
N VAL A 193 -4.62 9.34 35.90
CA VAL A 193 -5.33 9.14 34.61
C VAL A 193 -4.37 9.27 33.44
N LEU A 194 -3.33 10.08 33.61
CA LEU A 194 -2.21 10.20 32.67
C LEU A 194 -1.37 8.92 32.66
N PHE A 195 -1.20 8.28 33.81
CA PHE A 195 -0.55 7.00 34.04
C PHE A 195 -1.44 5.88 33.55
N VAL A 196 -2.77 5.93 33.73
CA VAL A 196 -3.70 4.95 33.16
C VAL A 196 -3.76 5.11 31.65
N SER A 197 -3.76 6.32 31.09
CA SER A 197 -3.71 6.56 29.64
C SER A 197 -2.35 6.19 29.06
N LYS A 198 -1.25 6.51 29.73
CA LYS A 198 0.09 6.04 29.38
C LYS A 198 0.23 4.55 29.58
N MET A 199 -0.38 3.93 30.58
CA MET A 199 -0.40 2.48 30.80
C MET A 199 -1.29 1.79 29.79
N ILE A 200 -2.44 2.35 29.42
CA ILE A 200 -3.31 1.85 28.37
C ILE A 200 -2.60 1.99 27.04
N MET A 201 -1.97 3.13 26.73
CA MET A 201 -1.18 3.31 25.50
C MET A 201 0.11 2.48 25.50
N THR A 202 0.76 2.29 26.66
CA THR A 202 1.95 1.44 26.82
C THR A 202 1.56 -0.04 26.76
N ASN A 203 0.42 -0.43 27.33
CA ASN A 203 -0.11 -1.77 27.22
C ASN A 203 -0.70 -2.02 25.83
N PHE A 204 -1.28 -1.02 25.16
CA PHE A 204 -1.75 -1.07 23.78
C PHE A 204 -0.58 -1.19 22.80
N ALA A 205 0.51 -0.47 23.06
CA ALA A 205 1.80 -0.66 22.42
C ALA A 205 2.33 -2.09 22.67
N LYS A 206 2.37 -2.55 23.92
CA LYS A 206 2.81 -3.92 24.28
C LYS A 206 1.85 -5.03 23.82
N LEU A 207 0.57 -4.75 23.58
CA LEU A 207 -0.48 -5.73 23.24
C LEU A 207 -0.30 -6.34 21.84
N GLY A 208 0.60 -5.79 21.02
CA GLY A 208 0.85 -6.31 19.67
C GLY A 208 2.31 -6.17 19.22
N SER A 209 3.26 -6.10 20.16
CA SER A 209 4.69 -5.89 19.85
C SER A 209 5.00 -4.60 19.07
N ALA A 210 4.22 -3.52 19.23
CA ALA A 210 4.44 -2.24 18.56
C ALA A 210 4.83 -1.14 19.56
N ILE A 211 5.75 -0.25 19.23
CA ILE A 211 6.27 0.80 20.11
C ILE A 211 6.16 2.15 19.40
N PHE A 212 5.57 3.13 20.07
CA PHE A 212 5.51 4.52 19.61
C PHE A 212 6.67 5.29 20.23
N ASN A 213 7.60 5.79 19.41
CA ASN A 213 8.79 6.51 19.86
C ASN A 213 9.05 7.74 18.97
N GLY A 214 8.67 8.92 19.46
CA GLY A 214 8.76 10.17 18.70
C GLY A 214 7.96 10.10 17.39
N ASN A 215 8.63 10.37 16.27
CA ASN A 215 8.04 10.29 14.92
C ASN A 215 7.92 8.85 14.40
N TYR A 216 8.27 7.83 15.18
CA TYR A 216 8.32 6.45 14.70
C TYR A 216 7.30 5.55 15.40
N THR A 217 6.71 4.63 14.64
CA THR A 217 6.10 3.41 15.17
C THR A 217 6.97 2.24 14.75
N ILE A 218 7.55 1.52 15.72
CA ILE A 218 8.50 0.42 15.49
C ILE A 218 8.00 -0.88 16.10
N SER A 219 8.37 -2.02 15.55
CA SER A 219 8.18 -3.31 16.22
C SER A 219 9.13 -3.46 17.40
N GLN A 220 8.65 -4.06 18.49
CA GLN A 220 9.45 -4.41 19.67
C GLN A 220 10.54 -5.45 19.33
N HIS A 221 10.27 -6.29 18.33
CA HIS A 221 11.20 -7.28 17.81
C HIS A 221 11.98 -6.70 16.63
N GLY A 222 13.24 -7.07 16.51
CA GLY A 222 14.14 -6.53 15.50
C GLY A 222 15.40 -7.38 15.39
N GLN A 223 16.52 -6.79 14.99
CA GLN A 223 17.85 -7.39 15.02
C GLN A 223 18.82 -6.45 15.73
N ALA A 224 19.77 -7.00 16.48
CA ALA A 224 20.86 -6.25 17.09
C ALA A 224 22.07 -6.15 16.15
N ALA A 225 22.94 -5.15 16.36
CA ALA A 225 24.24 -5.09 15.72
C ALA A 225 25.08 -6.34 16.06
N ILE A 226 25.21 -7.21 15.06
CA ILE A 226 26.21 -8.26 14.84
C ILE A 226 26.98 -8.75 16.09
N ASN A 227 26.51 -9.84 16.69
CA ASN A 227 27.34 -11.02 17.00
C ASN A 227 26.45 -12.23 17.41
N PRO A 228 26.52 -13.39 16.72
CA PRO A 228 25.67 -14.56 17.00
C PRO A 228 25.93 -15.29 18.35
N GLY A 229 26.69 -14.71 19.29
CA GLY A 229 27.27 -15.49 20.40
C GLY A 229 27.29 -14.83 21.78
N THR A 230 26.91 -13.57 21.95
CA THR A 230 26.91 -12.90 23.26
C THR A 230 25.54 -12.31 23.57
N ASN A 231 24.85 -12.97 24.50
CA ASN A 231 23.52 -12.65 24.98
C ASN A 231 23.39 -11.22 25.55
N LYS A 232 22.71 -10.31 24.81
CA LYS A 232 21.56 -9.46 25.22
C LYS A 232 21.53 -8.08 24.52
N PRO A 233 20.35 -7.43 24.33
CA PRO A 233 19.04 -7.98 23.99
C PRO A 233 18.48 -7.35 22.70
N TYR A 234 17.44 -7.96 22.15
CA TYR A 234 16.53 -7.38 21.14
C TYR A 234 15.75 -6.18 21.71
N ASP A 235 16.44 -5.23 22.32
CA ASP A 235 15.84 -4.18 23.10
C ASP A 235 15.50 -2.99 22.20
N TYR A 236 14.22 -2.87 21.90
CA TYR A 236 13.67 -1.75 21.14
C TYR A 236 14.02 -0.37 21.72
N ARG A 237 14.42 -0.28 23.00
CA ARG A 237 14.85 0.96 23.65
C ARG A 237 16.21 1.47 23.14
N ASP A 238 16.93 0.66 22.38
CA ASP A 238 18.17 1.04 21.71
C ASP A 238 17.96 1.50 20.26
N PHE A 239 16.71 1.61 19.82
CA PHE A 239 16.38 2.22 18.53
C PHE A 239 16.95 3.65 18.41
N GLY A 240 17.66 3.91 17.31
CA GLY A 240 18.33 5.18 17.03
C GLY A 240 19.71 5.35 17.69
N LYS A 241 20.14 4.40 18.53
CA LYS A 241 21.49 4.40 19.11
C LYS A 241 22.46 3.63 18.21
N LYS A 242 23.70 4.10 18.16
CA LYS A 242 24.77 3.49 17.37
C LYS A 242 25.83 2.84 18.28
N ASP A 243 26.46 1.77 17.80
CA ASP A 243 27.68 1.22 18.40
C ASP A 243 28.90 2.10 18.08
N TYR A 244 30.07 1.74 18.62
CA TYR A 244 31.34 2.44 18.35
C TYR A 244 31.73 2.44 16.86
N ASN A 245 31.22 1.49 16.08
CA ASN A 245 31.48 1.36 14.64
C ASN A 245 30.42 2.07 13.78
N GLY A 246 29.44 2.76 14.39
CA GLY A 246 28.36 3.45 13.69
C GLY A 246 27.18 2.57 13.26
N ASN A 247 27.13 1.30 13.66
CA ASN A 247 26.01 0.40 13.35
C ASN A 247 24.84 0.62 14.31
N ASP A 248 23.61 0.40 13.83
CA ASP A 248 22.42 0.47 14.69
C ASP A 248 22.41 -0.64 15.73
N LEU A 249 22.33 -0.25 17.01
CA LEU A 249 22.22 -1.20 18.13
C LEU A 249 20.91 -2.01 18.07
N PHE A 250 19.87 -1.45 17.44
CA PHE A 250 18.60 -2.14 17.16
C PHE A 250 17.99 -1.67 15.84
N THR A 251 17.65 -2.64 14.98
CA THR A 251 16.88 -2.41 13.75
C THR A 251 15.53 -3.15 13.85
N PRO A 252 14.39 -2.46 13.81
CA PRO A 252 13.07 -3.10 13.94
C PRO A 252 12.72 -3.96 12.72
N ASN A 253 11.94 -5.02 12.91
CA ASN A 253 11.35 -5.80 11.81
C ASN A 253 10.31 -5.01 11.01
N PHE A 254 9.65 -4.04 11.64
CA PHE A 254 8.69 -3.13 11.01
C PHE A 254 8.82 -1.72 11.60
N MET A 255 8.82 -0.70 10.75
CA MET A 255 8.91 0.70 11.14
C MET A 255 8.06 1.57 10.22
N ILE A 256 7.35 2.53 10.81
CA ILE A 256 6.76 3.68 10.14
C ILE A 256 7.47 4.93 10.68
N ASP A 257 8.02 5.75 9.79
CA ASP A 257 8.46 7.11 10.08
C ASP A 257 7.35 8.07 9.64
N TRP A 258 6.65 8.65 10.62
CA TRP A 258 5.54 9.57 10.41
C TRP A 258 5.98 10.94 9.89
N LEU A 259 7.26 11.30 10.01
CA LEU A 259 7.77 12.57 9.47
C LEU A 259 7.97 12.48 7.95
N SER A 260 8.58 11.40 7.47
CA SER A 260 8.85 11.21 6.04
C SER A 260 7.77 10.40 5.30
N GLY A 261 6.88 9.73 6.04
CA GLY A 261 5.93 8.75 5.48
C GLY A 261 6.58 7.42 5.09
N LYS A 262 7.85 7.19 5.44
CA LYS A 262 8.59 5.97 5.08
C LYS A 262 8.08 4.78 5.88
N VAL A 263 7.79 3.68 5.19
CA VAL A 263 7.47 2.37 5.80
C VAL A 263 8.58 1.40 5.45
N VAL A 264 9.11 0.70 6.46
CA VAL A 264 10.14 -0.34 6.32
C VAL A 264 9.63 -1.59 6.99
N GLY A 265 9.65 -2.71 6.28
CA GLY A 265 9.33 -4.02 6.85
C GLY A 265 10.25 -5.09 6.29
N LYS A 266 10.67 -6.02 7.16
CA LYS A 266 11.53 -7.15 6.80
C LYS A 266 10.79 -8.22 5.99
N ASP A 267 9.52 -8.44 6.30
CA ASP A 267 8.64 -9.38 5.62
C ASP A 267 7.26 -8.73 5.47
N MET A 268 6.97 -8.20 4.28
CA MET A 268 5.73 -7.46 3.99
C MET A 268 4.94 -8.16 2.89
N GLU A 269 3.71 -8.57 3.21
CA GLU A 269 2.76 -9.15 2.26
C GLU A 269 1.73 -8.09 1.83
N ILE A 270 1.79 -7.64 0.56
CA ILE A 270 0.86 -6.66 -0.02
C ILE A 270 -0.12 -7.39 -0.95
N LYS A 271 -1.38 -7.51 -0.54
CA LYS A 271 -2.43 -8.26 -1.28
C LYS A 271 -3.28 -7.39 -2.24
N GLY A 272 -2.96 -6.11 -2.36
CA GLY A 272 -3.69 -5.18 -3.23
C GLY A 272 -3.14 -3.74 -3.13
N GLY A 273 -3.61 -2.84 -4.00
CA GLY A 273 -3.24 -1.43 -3.99
C GLY A 273 -2.34 -1.03 -5.16
N LYS A 274 -1.53 0.03 -4.98
CA LYS A 274 -0.62 0.52 -6.01
C LYS A 274 0.79 0.67 -5.45
N ILE A 275 1.77 0.22 -6.23
CA ILE A 275 3.19 0.54 -6.02
C ILE A 275 3.56 1.54 -7.13
N GLY A 276 3.56 2.83 -6.79
CA GLY A 276 3.67 3.90 -7.78
C GLY A 276 2.54 3.84 -8.83
N GLY A 277 2.90 3.71 -10.11
CA GLY A 277 1.96 3.59 -11.23
C GLY A 277 1.45 2.17 -11.51
N LEU A 278 1.98 1.15 -10.83
CA LEU A 278 1.66 -0.26 -11.05
C LEU A 278 0.58 -0.71 -10.07
N THR A 279 -0.50 -1.29 -10.58
CA THR A 279 -1.54 -1.88 -9.74
C THR A 279 -1.14 -3.29 -9.30
N VAL A 280 -1.29 -3.58 -8.00
CA VAL A 280 -1.17 -4.92 -7.42
C VAL A 280 -2.55 -5.54 -7.41
N GLU A 281 -2.79 -6.50 -8.31
CA GLU A 281 -4.07 -7.19 -8.44
C GLU A 281 -3.81 -8.64 -8.87
N ASP A 282 -4.47 -9.59 -8.22
CA ASP A 282 -4.36 -11.02 -8.51
C ASP A 282 -2.91 -11.54 -8.57
N GLY A 283 -2.05 -11.03 -7.70
CA GLY A 283 -0.62 -11.41 -7.63
C GLY A 283 0.24 -10.86 -8.78
N LYS A 284 -0.23 -9.86 -9.54
CA LYS A 284 0.49 -9.23 -10.65
C LYS A 284 0.77 -7.75 -10.40
N LEU A 285 1.82 -7.25 -11.04
CA LEU A 285 2.07 -5.81 -11.22
C LEU A 285 1.62 -5.41 -12.64
N ILE A 286 0.52 -4.67 -12.74
CA ILE A 286 -0.09 -4.30 -14.01
C ILE A 286 0.15 -2.82 -14.30
N ALA A 287 0.81 -2.54 -15.43
CA ALA A 287 0.87 -1.21 -16.02
C ALA A 287 -0.40 -0.95 -16.83
N LYS A 288 -1.18 0.06 -16.47
CA LYS A 288 -2.43 0.41 -17.21
C LYS A 288 -2.17 1.32 -18.41
N TYR A 289 -1.00 1.94 -18.47
CA TYR A 289 -0.60 2.86 -19.52
C TYR A 289 0.78 2.45 -20.10
N PRO A 290 1.03 2.67 -21.40
CA PRO A 290 2.26 2.24 -22.08
C PRO A 290 3.56 2.91 -21.57
N THR A 291 3.45 3.94 -20.73
CA THR A 291 4.59 4.66 -20.11
C THR A 291 4.91 4.18 -18.70
N GLN A 292 4.20 3.16 -18.21
CA GLN A 292 4.39 2.60 -16.88
C GLN A 292 5.06 1.25 -17.00
N GLY A 293 6.04 1.01 -16.14
CA GLY A 293 6.82 -0.20 -16.17
C GLY A 293 7.65 -0.36 -14.91
N ILE A 294 8.44 -1.43 -14.89
CA ILE A 294 9.42 -1.69 -13.85
C ILE A 294 10.76 -1.21 -14.40
N GLU A 295 11.29 -0.13 -13.81
CA GLU A 295 12.63 0.40 -14.11
C GLU A 295 13.62 -0.09 -13.04
N MET A 296 14.71 -0.73 -13.48
CA MET A 296 15.77 -1.23 -12.61
C MET A 296 17.00 -0.34 -12.81
N ASP A 297 17.21 0.67 -11.94
CA ASP A 297 18.34 1.62 -11.99
C ASP A 297 19.32 1.36 -10.82
N VAL A 298 20.64 1.39 -11.06
CA VAL A 298 21.68 0.88 -10.12
C VAL A 298 22.79 1.90 -9.85
N PHE A 299 23.01 2.23 -8.56
CA PHE A 299 24.22 2.91 -8.07
C PHE A 299 25.12 1.93 -7.29
N ASN A 300 26.30 1.65 -7.87
CA ASN A 300 27.53 1.01 -7.33
C ASN A 300 27.63 -0.52 -7.10
N THR A 301 28.48 -1.13 -7.98
CA THR A 301 29.38 -2.29 -7.79
C THR A 301 28.83 -3.75 -7.88
N GLY A 302 28.11 -4.13 -8.95
CA GLY A 302 27.79 -5.53 -9.34
C GLY A 302 27.12 -5.68 -10.74
N PRO A 303 27.02 -6.90 -11.34
CA PRO A 303 26.44 -7.10 -12.68
C PRO A 303 24.91 -6.86 -12.76
N ASP A 304 24.48 -6.18 -13.82
CA ASP A 304 23.09 -5.75 -14.04
C ASP A 304 22.25 -6.83 -14.74
N THR A 305 21.11 -7.22 -14.14
CA THR A 305 20.23 -8.26 -14.70
C THR A 305 18.76 -7.88 -14.56
N LEU A 306 18.09 -7.63 -15.68
CA LEU A 306 16.62 -7.59 -15.76
C LEU A 306 16.12 -9.03 -15.79
N ARG A 307 15.97 -9.62 -14.61
CA ARG A 307 15.45 -10.98 -14.45
C ARG A 307 13.96 -10.92 -14.17
N PHE A 308 13.16 -11.08 -15.21
CA PHE A 308 11.82 -11.60 -14.99
C PHE A 308 11.97 -13.08 -14.64
N GLY A 309 11.81 -13.43 -13.35
CA GLY A 309 12.19 -14.74 -12.80
C GLY A 309 12.96 -14.61 -11.48
N SER A 310 13.87 -15.54 -11.15
CA SER A 310 14.59 -15.56 -9.86
C SER A 310 16.13 -15.60 -10.04
N LEU A 311 16.90 -15.52 -8.95
CA LEU A 311 18.38 -15.42 -8.90
C LEU A 311 19.18 -16.54 -9.61
N ALA A 312 18.50 -17.55 -10.16
CA ALA A 312 19.10 -18.70 -10.82
C ALA A 312 18.82 -18.80 -12.35
N SER A 313 17.89 -18.02 -12.95
CA SER A 313 17.56 -18.04 -14.42
C SER A 313 16.63 -16.87 -14.88
N GLU A 314 16.87 -16.24 -16.05
CA GLU A 314 16.02 -15.15 -16.64
C GLU A 314 14.98 -15.69 -17.70
N LEU A 315 13.83 -15.02 -17.95
CA LEU A 315 12.72 -15.49 -18.83
C LEU A 315 12.72 -14.92 -20.28
N ILE A 316 12.91 -13.61 -20.46
CA ILE A 316 13.90 -13.16 -21.45
C ILE A 316 15.20 -13.55 -20.77
N SER A 317 15.81 -14.61 -21.28
CA SER A 317 17.17 -14.96 -20.95
C SER A 317 17.99 -14.60 -22.14
N ILE A 318 18.23 -13.29 -22.17
CA ILE A 318 19.59 -12.77 -22.28
C ILE A 318 20.41 -13.40 -21.14
N ARG A 319 20.54 -14.72 -21.22
CA ARG A 319 21.62 -15.45 -20.62
C ARG A 319 22.70 -15.34 -21.66
N LEU A 320 23.30 -14.19 -21.60
CA LEU A 320 24.59 -14.07 -20.95
C LEU A 320 24.83 -15.24 -19.97
N ASN A 321 25.08 -16.40 -20.56
CA ASN A 321 26.28 -17.10 -20.22
C ASN A 321 27.36 -16.22 -20.82
N ASN A 322 27.80 -15.27 -20.00
CA ASN A 322 29.22 -15.18 -19.89
C ASN A 322 29.68 -16.60 -19.34
N ASP A 323 30.77 -16.86 -18.70
CA ASP A 323 30.67 -16.59 -17.28
C ASP A 323 29.20 -16.30 -16.72
N ARG A 324 28.10 -17.11 -16.81
CA ARG A 324 27.90 -18.61 -16.86
C ARG A 324 26.67 -19.13 -17.65
N ILE A 325 26.46 -20.45 -18.00
CA ILE A 325 26.85 -21.46 -19.08
C ILE A 325 25.67 -22.48 -19.40
N GLY A 326 25.47 -23.01 -20.65
CA GLY A 326 24.98 -24.39 -20.94
C GLY A 326 23.67 -24.71 -21.75
N GLN A 327 22.62 -23.89 -21.75
CA GLN A 327 21.39 -24.13 -22.55
C GLN A 327 21.53 -23.46 -23.93
N ARG A 328 20.84 -23.95 -25.00
CA ARG A 328 20.51 -23.06 -26.12
C ARG A 328 19.51 -22.03 -25.58
N ALA A 329 20.04 -20.96 -24.99
CA ALA A 329 19.24 -19.80 -24.63
C ALA A 329 18.82 -19.13 -25.94
N THR A 330 17.52 -19.13 -26.24
CA THR A 330 16.97 -18.20 -27.21
C THR A 330 16.76 -16.87 -26.49
N GLY A 331 17.78 -16.00 -26.53
CA GLY A 331 17.71 -14.69 -25.88
C GLY A 331 16.58 -13.83 -26.42
N ILE A 332 16.26 -13.99 -27.70
CA ILE A 332 15.11 -13.37 -28.37
C ILE A 332 14.54 -14.35 -29.40
N ASP A 333 13.22 -14.56 -29.37
CA ASP A 333 12.40 -15.32 -30.33
C ASP A 333 11.25 -14.43 -30.79
N MET A 334 10.94 -14.40 -32.10
CA MET A 334 10.03 -13.42 -32.70
C MET A 334 9.17 -14.05 -33.80
N GLY A 335 7.85 -14.01 -33.62
CA GLY A 335 6.85 -14.59 -34.52
C GLY A 335 5.72 -13.60 -34.84
N ILE A 336 5.16 -13.74 -36.03
CA ILE A 336 4.21 -12.79 -36.63
C ILE A 336 3.21 -13.53 -37.51
N TYR A 337 1.97 -13.06 -37.49
CA TYR A 337 0.84 -13.78 -38.04
C TYR A 337 -0.17 -12.88 -38.76
N GLY A 338 -0.12 -11.57 -38.54
CA GLY A 338 -0.89 -10.63 -39.35
C GLY A 338 -0.36 -10.62 -40.78
N LYS A 339 -1.28 -10.57 -41.76
CA LYS A 339 -0.95 -10.55 -43.19
C LYS A 339 0.01 -9.42 -43.60
N SER A 340 0.18 -8.40 -42.77
CA SER A 340 1.06 -7.24 -43.00
C SER A 340 2.10 -7.06 -41.89
N ASP A 341 2.18 -7.99 -40.93
CA ASP A 341 3.09 -7.85 -39.80
C ASP A 341 4.51 -8.21 -40.24
N ARG A 342 5.49 -7.54 -39.62
CA ARG A 342 6.92 -7.77 -39.85
C ARG A 342 7.54 -8.32 -38.58
N GLY A 343 8.14 -9.48 -38.72
CA GLY A 343 8.46 -10.36 -37.60
C GLY A 343 9.74 -10.00 -36.95
N LEU A 344 10.78 -10.11 -37.76
CA LEU A 344 12.14 -9.76 -37.43
C LEU A 344 12.75 -9.16 -38.68
N ALA A 345 13.01 -7.87 -38.63
CA ALA A 345 13.80 -7.20 -39.66
C ALA A 345 15.15 -6.86 -39.08
N ILE A 346 16.18 -7.47 -39.66
CA ILE A 346 17.56 -7.24 -39.29
C ILE A 346 18.19 -6.48 -40.46
N VAL A 347 18.41 -5.19 -40.27
CA VAL A 347 18.91 -4.29 -41.30
C VAL A 347 20.09 -3.52 -40.70
N ALA A 348 21.25 -3.56 -41.36
CA ALA A 348 22.38 -2.68 -41.04
C ALA A 348 22.74 -1.84 -42.26
N ASN A 349 22.62 -0.53 -42.13
CA ASN A 349 22.98 0.43 -43.18
C ASN A 349 24.26 1.16 -42.78
N GLY A 350 25.36 0.91 -43.50
CA GLY A 350 26.68 1.54 -43.28
C GLY A 350 27.85 0.58 -43.53
N LYS A 351 29.10 1.08 -43.55
CA LYS A 351 30.35 0.28 -43.73
C LYS A 351 30.70 -0.55 -42.47
N GLY A 352 29.74 -1.30 -41.95
CA GLY A 352 29.87 -2.15 -40.77
C GLY A 352 30.18 -3.59 -41.13
N SER A 353 30.59 -4.35 -40.13
CA SER A 353 31.12 -5.70 -40.29
C SER A 353 30.02 -6.71 -40.66
N PHE A 354 29.10 -7.03 -39.72
CA PHE A 354 28.02 -8.01 -39.92
C PHE A 354 26.77 -7.66 -39.09
N CYS A 355 25.58 -7.61 -39.73
CA CYS A 355 24.28 -7.47 -39.06
C CYS A 355 23.81 -8.75 -38.34
N ILE A 356 24.43 -9.87 -38.70
CA ILE A 356 24.34 -11.17 -38.03
C ILE A 356 25.77 -11.71 -38.06
N ASP A 357 26.43 -11.76 -36.91
CA ASP A 357 27.77 -12.32 -36.76
C ASP A 357 27.67 -13.58 -35.88
N ASN A 358 28.12 -14.71 -36.41
CA ASN A 358 27.84 -16.03 -35.85
C ASN A 358 29.02 -16.96 -36.05
N ALA A 359 29.57 -17.46 -34.93
CA ALA A 359 30.55 -18.54 -34.91
C ALA A 359 29.88 -19.83 -34.42
N GLY A 360 29.81 -20.83 -35.30
CA GLY A 360 29.19 -22.13 -35.03
C GLY A 360 28.15 -22.52 -36.08
N SER A 361 27.54 -23.69 -35.88
CA SER A 361 26.61 -24.27 -36.85
C SER A 361 25.28 -23.51 -36.91
N HIS A 362 24.93 -22.99 -38.09
CA HIS A 362 23.60 -22.46 -38.41
C HIS A 362 22.84 -23.40 -39.36
N ARG A 363 21.54 -23.17 -39.48
CA ARG A 363 20.66 -24.03 -40.26
C ARG A 363 19.51 -23.19 -40.78
N PHE A 364 19.44 -23.08 -42.09
CA PHE A 364 18.32 -22.46 -42.76
C PHE A 364 17.47 -23.59 -43.35
N TYR A 365 16.16 -23.52 -43.15
CA TYR A 365 15.20 -24.40 -43.80
C TYR A 365 14.28 -23.60 -44.71
N GLN A 366 13.76 -24.30 -45.71
CA GLN A 366 12.76 -23.79 -46.63
C GLN A 366 11.68 -24.86 -46.76
N ARG A 367 10.41 -24.49 -46.64
CA ARG A 367 9.31 -25.39 -46.99
C ARG A 367 9.06 -25.29 -48.49
N GLN A 368 8.36 -26.27 -49.05
CA GLN A 368 8.04 -26.33 -50.48
C GLN A 368 7.32 -25.07 -51.02
N THR A 369 6.65 -24.31 -50.15
CA THR A 369 5.91 -23.08 -50.48
C THR A 369 6.62 -21.79 -50.08
N ASP A 370 7.72 -21.87 -49.32
CA ASP A 370 8.46 -20.71 -48.84
C ASP A 370 9.48 -20.26 -49.90
N VAL A 371 9.76 -18.97 -49.99
CA VAL A 371 10.71 -18.41 -50.96
C VAL A 371 12.05 -18.14 -50.29
N TRP A 372 13.13 -18.67 -50.85
CA TRP A 372 14.49 -18.28 -50.49
C TRP A 372 15.05 -17.34 -51.55
N ASP A 373 15.35 -16.13 -51.12
CA ASP A 373 15.98 -15.12 -51.94
C ASP A 373 17.33 -14.70 -51.33
N ALA A 374 18.39 -15.42 -51.70
CA ALA A 374 19.77 -15.08 -51.34
C ALA A 374 20.68 -15.03 -52.59
N PRO A 375 21.62 -14.07 -52.69
CA PRO A 375 22.60 -14.01 -53.78
C PRO A 375 23.69 -15.09 -53.62
N GLY A 376 24.13 -15.69 -54.73
CA GLY A 376 25.11 -16.78 -54.71
C GLY A 376 24.84 -17.81 -55.80
N VAL A 377 24.68 -19.08 -55.42
CA VAL A 377 24.19 -20.14 -56.33
C VAL A 377 22.69 -19.96 -56.50
N LEU A 378 22.29 -19.43 -57.65
CA LEU A 378 20.89 -19.25 -57.99
C LEU A 378 20.23 -20.58 -58.36
N TYR A 379 21.01 -21.49 -58.96
CA TYR A 379 20.59 -22.81 -59.41
C TYR A 379 21.79 -23.75 -59.62
N ALA A 380 21.63 -25.05 -59.33
CA ALA A 380 22.59 -26.11 -59.67
C ALA A 380 21.87 -27.38 -60.15
N GLY A 381 22.40 -28.07 -61.17
CA GLY A 381 21.85 -29.33 -61.67
C GLY A 381 22.80 -30.19 -62.50
N HIS A 382 22.49 -31.49 -62.59
CA HIS A 382 23.27 -32.51 -63.30
C HIS A 382 22.51 -33.06 -64.51
N PHE A 383 23.22 -33.23 -65.63
CA PHE A 383 22.64 -33.65 -66.91
C PHE A 383 23.49 -34.74 -67.58
N ASN A 384 22.85 -35.65 -68.32
CA ASN A 384 23.55 -36.68 -69.09
C ASN A 384 23.95 -36.21 -70.50
N GLY A 385 24.70 -37.03 -71.23
CA GLY A 385 25.18 -36.72 -72.60
C GLY A 385 24.08 -36.49 -73.65
N ASP A 386 22.83 -36.89 -73.38
CA ASP A 386 21.67 -36.59 -74.24
C ASP A 386 20.90 -35.34 -73.76
N GLY A 387 21.37 -34.66 -72.72
CA GLY A 387 20.79 -33.42 -72.19
C GLY A 387 19.62 -33.62 -71.20
N TYR A 388 19.34 -34.83 -70.74
CA TYR A 388 18.28 -35.07 -69.75
C TYR A 388 18.73 -34.68 -68.33
N LYS A 389 17.88 -33.91 -67.63
CA LYS A 389 18.09 -33.46 -66.26
C LYS A 389 17.82 -34.59 -65.27
N LEU A 390 18.76 -34.81 -64.37
CA LEU A 390 18.66 -35.89 -63.39
C LEU A 390 18.34 -35.36 -61.98
N TYR A 391 19.02 -34.30 -61.51
CA TYR A 391 18.81 -33.72 -60.17
C TYR A 391 19.06 -32.19 -60.16
N GLU A 392 18.38 -31.43 -59.28
CA GLU A 392 18.53 -29.96 -59.16
C GLU A 392 18.26 -29.38 -57.76
N TRP A 393 18.77 -28.15 -57.49
CA TRP A 393 18.44 -27.32 -56.33
C TRP A 393 18.62 -25.80 -56.63
N GLY A 394 17.73 -24.96 -56.07
CA GLY A 394 17.77 -23.48 -56.08
C GLY A 394 16.69 -22.86 -56.98
N GLN A 395 16.02 -21.79 -56.52
CA GLN A 395 14.96 -21.08 -57.28
C GLN A 395 15.33 -19.63 -57.65
N GLY A 396 16.55 -19.20 -57.37
CA GLY A 396 16.99 -17.83 -57.63
C GLY A 396 17.15 -17.50 -59.12
N ALA A 397 17.17 -18.53 -59.98
CA ALA A 397 17.20 -18.41 -61.44
C ALA A 397 15.84 -18.69 -62.11
N GLY A 398 14.78 -18.93 -61.33
CA GLY A 398 13.48 -19.43 -61.80
C GLY A 398 13.56 -20.86 -62.37
N GLU A 399 12.72 -21.20 -63.36
CA GLU A 399 12.69 -22.53 -63.97
C GLU A 399 13.86 -22.78 -64.95
N VAL A 400 14.52 -23.96 -64.86
CA VAL A 400 15.72 -24.29 -65.67
C VAL A 400 15.63 -25.65 -66.41
N THR A 401 16.02 -25.69 -67.69
CA THR A 401 15.95 -26.87 -68.59
C THR A 401 17.14 -26.99 -69.56
N CYS A 402 17.38 -28.16 -70.18
CA CYS A 402 18.48 -28.43 -71.13
C CYS A 402 17.99 -29.01 -72.47
N ILE A 403 18.65 -28.66 -73.57
CA ILE A 403 18.42 -29.15 -74.94
C ILE A 403 19.75 -29.67 -75.51
N HIS A 404 19.77 -30.90 -76.02
CA HIS A 404 20.89 -31.48 -76.79
C HIS A 404 20.73 -31.13 -78.27
N GLU A 405 21.63 -30.33 -78.80
CA GLU A 405 21.49 -29.70 -80.12
C GLU A 405 22.27 -30.42 -81.22
N GLY A 406 23.13 -31.36 -80.83
CA GLY A 406 23.98 -32.15 -81.71
C GLY A 406 25.25 -32.59 -80.98
N LYS A 407 26.13 -33.31 -81.70
CA LYS A 407 27.32 -33.91 -81.08
C LYS A 407 28.16 -32.87 -80.34
N GLY A 408 28.28 -33.06 -79.04
CA GLY A 408 28.94 -32.22 -78.06
C GLY A 408 28.39 -30.81 -77.93
N SER A 409 27.13 -30.54 -78.26
CA SER A 409 26.53 -29.20 -78.25
C SER A 409 25.22 -29.17 -77.46
N TYR A 410 25.11 -28.24 -76.51
CA TYR A 410 23.99 -28.16 -75.56
C TYR A 410 23.57 -26.71 -75.27
N ARG A 411 22.31 -26.53 -74.88
CA ARG A 411 21.75 -25.24 -74.44
C ARG A 411 20.93 -25.38 -73.16
N ILE A 412 21.13 -24.46 -72.22
CA ILE A 412 20.37 -24.33 -70.98
C ILE A 412 19.46 -23.10 -71.06
N ASN A 413 18.19 -23.26 -70.70
CA ASN A 413 17.23 -22.15 -70.56
C ASN A 413 16.95 -21.87 -69.06
N HIS A 414 16.81 -20.61 -68.67
CA HIS A 414 16.52 -20.11 -67.31
C HIS A 414 15.74 -18.77 -67.31
N GLN A 415 15.38 -18.25 -66.14
CA GLN A 415 14.48 -17.07 -66.00
C GLN A 415 15.08 -15.90 -65.20
N VAL A 416 16.42 -15.82 -65.09
CA VAL A 416 17.11 -14.66 -64.46
C VAL A 416 16.69 -13.31 -65.07
N ASN A 417 16.32 -13.26 -66.36
CA ASN A 417 15.83 -12.08 -67.09
C ASN A 417 16.81 -10.89 -67.15
N ARG A 418 18.08 -11.12 -66.80
CA ARG A 418 19.16 -10.14 -66.77
C ARG A 418 20.45 -10.81 -67.26
N MET A 419 21.44 -10.02 -67.66
CA MET A 419 22.72 -10.54 -68.15
C MET A 419 23.78 -10.71 -67.05
N ASP A 420 23.52 -10.25 -65.82
CA ASP A 420 24.45 -10.24 -64.69
C ASP A 420 24.45 -11.56 -63.90
N TYR A 421 24.53 -12.67 -64.62
CA TYR A 421 24.74 -14.01 -64.08
C TYR A 421 25.93 -14.71 -64.74
N PHE A 422 26.51 -15.64 -64.00
CA PHE A 422 27.65 -16.45 -64.40
C PHE A 422 27.24 -17.92 -64.42
N VAL A 423 27.92 -18.70 -65.24
CA VAL A 423 27.64 -20.12 -65.39
C VAL A 423 28.93 -20.92 -65.29
N THR A 424 28.87 -22.02 -64.57
CA THR A 424 29.92 -23.04 -64.56
C THR A 424 29.37 -24.27 -65.22
N ILE A 425 30.12 -24.77 -66.19
CA ILE A 425 29.75 -25.93 -66.98
C ILE A 425 30.95 -26.87 -66.92
N THR A 426 30.74 -28.03 -66.33
CA THR A 426 31.83 -28.97 -66.06
C THR A 426 31.50 -30.28 -66.74
N PRO A 427 32.19 -30.63 -67.83
CA PRO A 427 32.15 -31.98 -68.35
C PRO A 427 32.59 -32.94 -67.26
N TYR A 428 31.94 -34.08 -67.16
CA TYR A 428 32.25 -35.08 -66.15
C TYR A 428 33.46 -35.94 -66.58
N THR A 429 34.57 -35.29 -66.96
CA THR A 429 35.83 -35.89 -67.38
C THR A 429 36.97 -34.85 -67.39
N TYR A 430 38.24 -35.28 -67.42
CA TYR A 430 39.42 -34.39 -67.31
C TYR A 430 40.04 -33.94 -68.64
N TRP A 431 39.81 -34.67 -69.73
CA TRP A 431 40.47 -34.46 -71.03
C TRP A 431 39.59 -33.74 -72.06
N ALA A 432 38.34 -33.45 -71.69
CA ALA A 432 37.42 -32.63 -72.47
C ALA A 432 37.13 -31.32 -71.74
N ASN A 433 36.92 -30.25 -72.51
CA ASN A 433 36.54 -28.95 -71.96
C ASN A 433 35.17 -28.53 -72.48
N ALA A 434 34.35 -27.99 -71.58
CA ALA A 434 33.19 -27.23 -71.98
C ALA A 434 33.62 -25.81 -72.36
N THR A 435 33.17 -25.34 -73.50
CA THR A 435 33.34 -23.96 -73.95
C THR A 435 31.96 -23.35 -74.09
N ALA A 436 31.68 -22.32 -73.28
CA ALA A 436 30.48 -21.52 -73.46
C ALA A 436 30.55 -20.82 -74.82
N GLN A 437 29.53 -21.05 -75.66
CA GLN A 437 29.44 -20.49 -77.01
C GLN A 437 28.78 -19.10 -77.00
N GLY A 438 27.88 -18.87 -76.04
CA GLY A 438 27.20 -17.61 -75.88
C GLY A 438 26.14 -17.70 -74.79
N LYS A 439 25.75 -16.54 -74.27
CA LYS A 439 24.66 -16.41 -73.31
C LYS A 439 23.83 -15.18 -73.61
N ASP A 440 22.55 -15.23 -73.28
CA ASP A 440 21.62 -14.10 -73.31
C ASP A 440 21.02 -13.89 -71.92
N ASN A 441 19.89 -13.19 -71.78
CA ASN A 441 19.31 -12.91 -70.47
C ASN A 441 18.44 -14.06 -69.91
N LYS A 442 18.26 -15.14 -70.68
CA LYS A 442 17.37 -16.28 -70.42
C LYS A 442 17.99 -17.63 -70.79
N THR A 443 19.09 -17.68 -71.53
CA THR A 443 19.66 -18.92 -72.04
C THR A 443 21.17 -18.81 -72.13
N PHE A 444 21.84 -19.97 -72.15
CA PHE A 444 23.22 -20.06 -72.59
C PHE A 444 23.48 -21.39 -73.28
N SER A 445 24.33 -21.36 -74.31
CA SER A 445 24.75 -22.53 -75.06
C SER A 445 26.23 -22.80 -74.84
N PHE A 446 26.62 -24.06 -74.93
CA PHE A 446 28.00 -24.49 -74.81
C PHE A 446 28.26 -25.76 -75.60
N THR A 447 29.53 -25.99 -75.88
CA THR A 447 30.00 -27.22 -76.51
C THR A 447 31.03 -27.91 -75.64
N ILE A 448 31.14 -29.22 -75.76
CA ILE A 448 32.18 -30.02 -75.12
C ILE A 448 33.08 -30.60 -76.22
N ALA A 449 34.38 -30.34 -76.10
CA ALA A 449 35.38 -30.73 -77.08
C ALA A 449 36.61 -31.37 -76.44
N ASP A 450 37.28 -32.25 -77.19
CA ASP A 450 38.59 -32.81 -76.83
C ASP A 450 39.64 -31.70 -76.72
N LYS A 451 40.41 -31.65 -75.63
CA LYS A 451 41.41 -30.61 -75.39
C LYS A 451 42.61 -30.66 -76.36
N GLY A 452 42.98 -31.84 -76.86
CA GLY A 452 44.17 -32.04 -77.69
C GLY A 452 43.88 -32.12 -79.18
N GLN A 453 42.71 -32.64 -79.56
CA GLN A 453 42.34 -32.88 -80.97
C GLN A 453 41.24 -31.95 -81.49
N GLY A 454 40.57 -31.19 -80.61
CA GLY A 454 39.58 -30.17 -80.99
C GLY A 454 38.23 -30.69 -81.49
N GLY A 455 38.00 -32.01 -81.50
CA GLY A 455 36.72 -32.60 -81.94
C GLY A 455 35.63 -32.54 -80.86
N LEU A 456 34.39 -32.21 -81.26
CA LEU A 456 33.22 -32.17 -80.37
C LEU A 456 32.73 -33.58 -79.98
N MET A 457 32.21 -33.72 -78.75
CA MET A 457 31.69 -35.01 -78.25
C MET A 457 30.62 -34.88 -77.16
N ASP A 458 29.72 -35.86 -77.14
CA ASP A 458 28.64 -35.96 -76.15
C ASP A 458 29.12 -36.61 -74.86
N LEU A 459 28.95 -35.90 -73.75
CA LEU A 459 29.37 -36.32 -72.42
C LEU A 459 28.43 -35.73 -71.36
N SER A 460 28.27 -36.41 -70.22
CA SER A 460 27.52 -35.87 -69.08
C SER A 460 28.22 -34.66 -68.44
N PHE A 461 27.44 -33.77 -67.82
CA PHE A 461 27.96 -32.52 -67.26
C PHE A 461 27.13 -31.96 -66.11
N ASP A 462 27.79 -31.14 -65.29
CA ASP A 462 27.17 -30.33 -64.24
C ASP A 462 27.05 -28.87 -64.68
N VAL A 463 25.94 -28.24 -64.27
CA VAL A 463 25.67 -26.83 -64.50
C VAL A 463 25.32 -26.12 -63.19
N MET A 464 25.96 -24.98 -62.97
CA MET A 464 25.62 -24.07 -61.88
C MET A 464 25.45 -22.64 -62.43
N ILE A 465 24.41 -21.94 -61.98
CA ILE A 465 24.12 -20.55 -62.32
C ILE A 465 24.32 -19.70 -61.07
N PHE A 466 25.18 -18.69 -61.17
CA PHE A 466 25.52 -17.79 -60.08
C PHE A 466 25.13 -16.36 -60.40
N GLY A 467 24.73 -15.59 -59.39
CA GLY A 467 24.42 -14.18 -59.60
C GLY A 467 23.47 -13.61 -58.57
N ARG A 468 22.79 -12.54 -58.96
CA ARG A 468 21.75 -11.90 -58.14
C ARG A 468 20.40 -12.51 -58.44
N ASN A 469 19.63 -12.69 -57.38
CA ASN A 469 18.31 -13.26 -57.48
C ASN A 469 17.34 -12.30 -58.21
N ILE A 470 16.31 -12.86 -58.84
CA ILE A 470 15.28 -12.13 -59.56
C ILE A 470 14.40 -11.25 -58.65
N PHE A 471 14.28 -11.53 -57.36
CA PHE A 471 13.36 -10.84 -56.44
C PHE A 471 13.96 -9.61 -55.70
N ASN A 472 15.24 -9.30 -55.90
CA ASN A 472 16.03 -8.38 -55.05
C ASN A 472 16.00 -6.87 -55.42
N ASP A 473 15.07 -6.40 -56.26
CA ASP A 473 14.84 -4.95 -56.47
C ASP A 473 13.76 -4.40 -55.52
N TYR A 474 14.05 -4.37 -54.22
CA TYR A 474 13.20 -3.70 -53.23
C TYR A 474 13.66 -2.25 -53.02
N SER A 475 13.11 -1.30 -53.78
CA SER A 475 13.11 0.11 -53.35
C SER A 475 12.01 0.31 -52.30
N PRO A 476 12.31 0.95 -51.14
CA PRO A 476 11.41 0.94 -49.99
C PRO A 476 10.21 1.83 -50.27
N LYS A 477 9.01 1.25 -50.33
CA LYS A 477 7.75 2.01 -50.40
C LYS A 477 7.13 2.13 -49.01
N LYS A 478 6.70 3.37 -48.75
CA LYS A 478 6.38 4.04 -47.48
C LYS A 478 5.51 3.27 -46.51
#